data_AF-A0A2M7DN77-F1
#
_entry.id   AF-A0A2M7DN77-F1
#
_cell.length_a   1.000
_cell.length_b   1.000
_cell.length_c   1.000
_cell.angle_alpha   90.00
_cell.angle_beta   90.00
_cell.angle_gamma   90.00
#
_symmetry.space_group_name_H-M   'P 1'
#
loop_
_entity.id
_entity.type
_entity.pdbx_description
1 polymer ?
#
loop_
_entity_poly.entity_id
_entity_poly.type
_entity_poly.pdbx_seq_one_letter_code
_entity_poly.pdbx_strand_id
1 'polypeptide(L)' 'MKERIKLIWDFRGPDAMKIAKHHAIHLHEFAEKEALNNPLTGVESISKMHFVAYLVVDKSVMIAVRDALKPHRGTIFMI' A
#
# COMPACT_ATOMS: atom_id res chain seq x y z
N MET A 1 1.33 -9.40 -19.92
CA MET A 1 1.03 -9.18 -18.48
C MET A 1 1.26 -7.73 -18.14
N LYS A 2 0.33 -7.04 -17.46
CA LYS A 2 0.60 -5.69 -16.96
C LYS A 2 1.44 -5.79 -15.70
N GLU A 3 2.57 -5.09 -15.67
CA GLU A 3 3.43 -5.00 -14.50
C GLU A 3 2.72 -4.18 -13.42
N ARG A 4 2.74 -4.68 -12.18
CA ARG A 4 2.10 -4.06 -11.03
C ARG A 4 3.14 -3.67 -9.99
N ILE A 5 2.92 -2.58 -9.28
CA ILE A 5 3.82 -2.07 -8.26
C ILE A 5 3.10 -2.07 -6.92
N LYS A 6 3.73 -2.63 -5.89
CA LYS A 6 3.29 -2.59 -4.50
C LYS A 6 3.96 -1.41 -3.81
N LEU A 7 3.17 -0.39 -3.47
CA LEU A 7 3.55 0.77 -2.67
C LEU A 7 3.33 0.44 -1.18
N ILE A 8 4.32 0.75 -0.34
CA ILE A 8 4.39 0.23 1.03
C ILE A 8 4.63 1.37 2.03
N TRP A 9 3.90 1.32 3.15
CA TRP A 9 4.09 2.17 4.32
C TRP A 9 4.47 1.34 5.54
N ASP A 10 5.55 1.73 6.23
CA ASP A 10 6.02 1.06 7.43
C ASP A 10 5.52 1.74 8.70
N PHE A 11 5.09 0.91 9.64
CA PHE A 11 4.72 1.33 10.98
C PHE A 11 5.49 0.49 11.98
N ARG A 12 6.09 1.14 12.98
CA ARG A 12 6.91 0.50 14.01
C ARG A 12 6.44 0.87 15.40
N GLY A 13 6.61 -0.05 16.34
CA GLY A 13 6.22 0.12 17.74
C GLY A 13 4.99 -0.69 18.16
N PRO A 14 4.54 -0.54 19.41
CA PRO A 14 3.50 -1.38 20.01
C PRO A 14 2.14 -1.27 19.32
N ASP A 15 1.82 -0.10 18.74
CA ASP A 15 0.56 0.12 18.02
C ASP A 15 0.68 -0.04 16.50
N ALA A 16 1.84 -0.46 15.98
CA ALA A 16 2.11 -0.57 14.55
C ALA A 16 1.03 -1.36 13.79
N MET A 17 0.55 -2.47 14.36
CA MET A 17 -0.50 -3.30 13.75
C MET A 17 -1.82 -2.52 13.58
N LYS A 18 -2.24 -1.77 14.61
CA LYS A 18 -3.49 -1.00 14.57
C LYS A 18 -3.39 0.12 13.55
N ILE A 19 -2.26 0.83 13.54
CA ILE A 19 -1.99 1.92 12.61
C ILE A 19 -1.97 1.39 11.17
N ALA A 20 -1.27 0.28 10.90
CA ALA A 20 -1.22 -0.33 9.57
C ALA A 20 -2.62 -0.75 9.08
N LYS A 21 -3.45 -1.36 9.95
CA LYS A 21 -4.84 -1.72 9.63
C LYS A 21 -5.68 -0.51 9.28
N HIS A 22 -5.62 0.55 10.08
CA HIS A 22 -6.36 1.77 9.81
C HIS A 22 -5.88 2.44 8.52
N HIS A 23 -4.57 2.47 8.28
CA HIS A 23 -4.00 3.02 7.06
C HIS A 23 -4.41 2.24 5.81
N ALA A 24 -4.49 0.91 5.87
CA ALA A 24 -4.95 0.08 4.75
C ALA A 24 -6.42 0.35 4.35
N ILE A 25 -7.28 0.76 5.30
CA ILE A 25 -8.66 1.21 5.01
C ILE A 25 -8.61 2.50 4.18
N HIS A 26 -7.83 3.50 4.60
CA HIS A 26 -7.66 4.75 3.83
C HIS A 26 -7.10 4.52 2.43
N LEU A 27 -6.16 3.57 2.28
CA LEU A 27 -5.63 3.20 0.97
C LEU A 27 -6.71 2.57 0.07
N HIS A 28 -7.64 1.80 0.64
CA HIS A 28 -8.75 1.23 -0.09
C HIS A 28 -9.74 2.30 -0.53
N GLU A 29 -10.16 3.18 0.39
CA GLU A 29 -11.04 4.31 0.09
C GLU A 29 -10.47 5.25 -0.97
N PHE A 30 -9.16 5.54 -0.91
CA PHE A 30 -8.46 6.28 -1.96
C PHE A 30 -8.54 5.55 -3.31
N ALA A 31 -8.28 4.24 -3.33
CA ALA A 31 -8.30 3.48 -4.55
C ALA A 31 -9.68 3.40 -5.20
N GLU A 32 -10.76 3.34 -4.40
CA GLU A 32 -12.14 3.43 -4.87
C GLU A 32 -12.45 4.84 -5.41
N LYS A 33 -12.08 5.89 -4.67
CA LYS A 33 -12.32 7.28 -5.06
C LYS A 33 -11.64 7.64 -6.39
N GLU A 34 -10.41 7.19 -6.58
CA GLU A 34 -9.64 7.42 -7.81
C GLU A 34 -9.96 6.40 -8.92
N ALA A 35 -10.95 5.52 -8.69
CA ALA A 35 -11.37 4.47 -9.62
C ALA A 35 -10.18 3.65 -10.18
N LEU A 36 -9.24 3.30 -9.31
CA LEU A 36 -8.05 2.55 -9.71
C LEU A 36 -8.47 1.17 -10.25
N ASN A 37 -7.74 0.70 -11.25
CA ASN A 37 -8.04 -0.59 -11.87
C ASN A 37 -7.57 -1.76 -10.98
N ASN A 38 -8.53 -2.55 -10.48
CA ASN A 38 -8.30 -3.77 -9.68
C ASN A 38 -7.26 -3.60 -8.54
N PRO A 39 -7.39 -2.58 -7.67
CA PRO A 39 -6.39 -2.31 -6.64
C PRO A 39 -6.39 -3.44 -5.61
N LEU A 40 -5.22 -3.72 -5.03
CA LEU A 40 -5.11 -4.63 -3.89
C LEU A 40 -4.50 -3.86 -2.71
N THR A 41 -5.18 -3.84 -1.58
CA THR A 41 -4.65 -3.28 -0.34
C THR A 41 -4.54 -4.37 0.73
N GLY A 42 -3.76 -4.10 1.77
CA GLY A 42 -3.67 -5.01 2.90
C GLY A 42 -2.63 -4.61 3.92
N VAL A 43 -2.43 -5.51 4.88
CA VAL A 43 -1.45 -5.36 5.95
C VAL A 43 -0.60 -6.63 6.03
N GLU A 44 0.70 -6.46 6.23
CA GLU A 44 1.62 -7.57 6.48
C GLU A 44 2.39 -7.35 7.78
N SER A 45 2.64 -8.43 8.52
CA SER A 45 3.51 -8.44 9.68
C SER A 45 4.94 -8.74 9.22
N ILE A 46 5.88 -7.85 9.51
CA ILE A 46 7.31 -8.07 9.28
C ILE A 46 7.96 -8.63 10.55
N SER A 47 7.56 -8.12 11.71
CA SER A 47 7.95 -8.64 13.03
C SER A 47 6.92 -8.20 14.10
N LYS A 48 7.11 -8.63 15.35
CA LYS A 48 6.22 -8.30 16.48
C LYS A 48 5.94 -6.79 16.64
N MET A 49 6.89 -5.93 16.26
CA MET A 49 6.76 -4.47 16.39
C MET A 49 6.91 -3.74 15.05
N HIS A 50 6.75 -4.44 13.93
CA HIS A 50 6.85 -3.83 12.60
C HIS A 50 5.79 -4.43 11.68
N PHE A 51 4.86 -3.58 11.28
CA PHE A 51 3.80 -3.91 10.33
C PHE A 51 3.87 -2.96 9.15
N VAL A 52 3.39 -3.41 8.01
CA VAL A 52 3.29 -2.56 6.82
C VAL A 52 1.85 -2.55 6.33
N ALA A 53 1.42 -1.41 5.81
CA ALA A 53 0.25 -1.33 4.95
C ALA A 53 0.72 -1.19 3.50
N TYR A 54 -0.06 -1.68 2.54
CA TYR A 54 0.31 -1.57 1.14
C TYR A 54 -0.88 -1.31 0.23
N LEU A 55 -0.58 -0.77 -0.96
CA LEU A 55 -1.49 -0.62 -2.09
C LEU A 55 -0.75 -1.07 -3.36
N VAL A 56 -1.34 -2.02 -4.09
CA VAL A 56 -0.84 -2.51 -5.37
C VAL A 56 -1.62 -1.89 -6.51
N VAL A 57 -0.92 -1.25 -7.44
CA VAL A 57 -1.49 -0.56 -8.60
C VAL A 57 -0.82 -1.00 -9.90
N ASP A 58 -1.45 -0.72 -11.03
CA ASP A 58 -0.81 -0.84 -12.34
C ASP A 58 0.39 0.12 -12.44
N LYS A 59 1.51 -0.34 -13.02
CA LYS A 59 2.72 0.49 -13.16
C LYS A 59 2.48 1.82 -13.88
N SER A 60 1.50 1.87 -14.79
CA SER A 60 1.13 3.07 -15.54
C SER A 60 0.62 4.23 -14.68
N VAL A 61 0.01 3.94 -13.52
CA VAL A 61 -0.52 4.97 -12.59
C VAL A 61 0.36 5.15 -11.35
N MET A 62 1.40 4.33 -11.21
CA MET A 62 2.22 4.28 -9.99
C MET A 62 2.82 5.62 -9.61
N ILE A 63 3.35 6.39 -10.58
CA ILE A 63 3.98 7.69 -10.30
C ILE A 63 2.96 8.66 -9.70
N ALA A 64 1.76 8.76 -10.27
CA ALA A 64 0.71 9.63 -9.75
C ALA A 64 0.29 9.25 -8.32
N VAL A 65 0.08 7.96 -8.08
CA VAL A 65 -0.29 7.45 -6.74
C VAL A 65 0.84 7.68 -5.72
N ARG A 66 2.10 7.45 -6.12
CA ARG A 66 3.29 7.72 -5.29
C ARG A 66 3.34 9.19 -4.89
N ASP A 67 3.17 10.11 -5.84
CA ASP A 67 3.30 11.53 -5.59
C ASP A 67 2.17 12.07 -4.71
N ALA A 68 0.96 11.50 -4.85
CA ALA A 68 -0.18 11.83 -4.00
C ALA A 68 -0.04 11.29 -2.56
N LEU A 69 0.37 10.03 -2.39
CA LEU A 69 0.30 9.33 -1.09
C LEU A 69 1.64 9.17 -0.37
N LYS A 70 2.76 9.43 -1.05
CA LYS A 70 4.13 9.42 -0.50
C LYS A 70 4.46 8.14 0.30
N PRO A 71 4.41 6.95 -0.33
CA PRO A 71 4.84 5.70 0.30
C PRO A 71 6.31 5.74 0.69
N HIS A 72 6.69 4.94 1.69
CA HIS A 72 8.09 4.82 2.11
C HIS A 72 8.94 4.08 1.05
N ARG A 73 8.36 3.09 0.37
CA ARG A 73 9.01 2.35 -0.73
C ARG A 73 8.01 1.76 -1.71
N GLY A 74 8.52 1.35 -2.88
CA GLY A 74 7.78 0.58 -3.88
C GLY A 74 8.57 -0.67 -4.29
N THR A 75 7.87 -1.75 -4.64
CA THR A 75 8.47 -3.01 -5.14
C THR A 75 7.65 -3.55 -6.30
N ILE A 76 8.26 -4.35 -7.19
CA ILE A 76 7.52 -5.08 -8.22
C ILE A 76 6.62 -6.09 -7.52
N PHE A 77 5.33 -6.06 -7.85
CA PHE A 77 4.36 -7.03 -7.38
C PHE A 77 4.35 -8.24 -8.33
N MET A 78 4.92 -9.34 -7.87
CA MET A 78 4.85 -10.63 -8.57
C MET A 78 3.58 -11.36 -8.10
N ILE A 79 2.89 -11.97 -9.06
CA ILE A 79 1.67 -12.76 -8.84
C ILE A 79 2.07 -14.22 -8.65
#